data_AF-K1Z0X8-F1
#
_entry.id   AF-K1Z0X8-F1
#
_cell.length_a   1.000
_cell.length_b   1.000
_cell.length_c   1.000
_cell.angle_alpha   90.00
_cell.angle_beta   90.00
_cell.angle_gamma   90.00
#
_symmetry.space_group_name_H-M   'P 1'
#
loop_
_entity.id
_entity.type
_entity.pdbx_description
1 polymer ?
#
loop_
_entity_poly.entity_id
_entity_poly.type
_entity_poly.pdbx_seq_one_letter_code
_entity_poly.pdbx_strand_id
1 'polypeptide(L)'
;MHKLPEALALPTISRDEAITRALKTIEHQFNISPASLEEVSVQATKQPNRTDWIVTYKDSTPPTLSQGQARISVHIAGNEVIDSYRSIHVPEKWTRTEDNMLLLASIITKLCQLAIYVLLIFGSLITIRTWGTFQTPTSLLLLIGLIVIFIFELCNAYPVKVFSFITSQPFSDQLFRTFGITSILLLLRAALLAISISFVTALAQHSFFTRTGWSALLGIS
;
A
#
# COMPACT_ATOMS: atom_id res chain seq x y z
N MET A 1 8.43 16.01 -20.66
CA MET A 1 9.87 15.69 -20.69
C MET A 1 10.33 15.54 -22.13
N HIS A 2 11.14 16.49 -22.60
CA HIS A 2 11.84 16.37 -23.87
C HIS A 2 13.23 15.80 -23.58
N LYS A 3 13.49 14.52 -23.93
CA LYS A 3 14.82 13.92 -23.78
C LYS A 3 15.66 14.25 -25.01
N LEU A 4 16.67 15.08 -24.85
CA LEU A 4 17.67 15.32 -25.90
C LEU A 4 18.60 14.10 -26.03
N PRO A 5 18.95 13.68 -27.26
CA PRO A 5 19.95 12.64 -27.49
C PRO A 5 21.29 12.99 -26.83
N GLU A 6 21.95 12.03 -26.18
CA GLU A 6 23.22 12.24 -25.46
C GLU A 6 24.37 12.71 -26.37
N ALA A 7 24.34 12.32 -27.65
CA ALA A 7 25.37 12.67 -28.64
C ALA A 7 25.24 14.09 -29.23
N LEU A 8 24.14 14.80 -28.94
CA LEU A 8 23.92 16.15 -29.48
C LEU A 8 24.98 17.11 -28.90
N ALA A 9 25.83 17.66 -29.77
CA ALA A 9 26.84 18.64 -29.39
C ALA A 9 26.15 19.98 -29.12
N LEU A 10 26.22 20.42 -27.86
CA LEU A 10 25.76 21.74 -27.43
C LEU A 10 26.92 22.47 -26.75
N PRO A 11 26.98 23.81 -26.85
CA PRO A 11 27.97 24.58 -26.12
C PRO A 11 27.91 24.25 -24.63
N THR A 12 29.06 23.90 -24.07
CA THR A 12 29.20 23.68 -22.64
C THR A 12 29.30 25.02 -21.93
N ILE A 13 28.44 25.23 -20.94
CA ILE A 13 28.42 26.46 -20.13
C ILE A 13 29.13 26.26 -18.79
N SER A 14 29.57 27.37 -18.19
CA SER A 14 30.15 27.37 -16.85
C SER A 14 29.07 27.21 -15.76
N ARG A 15 29.50 26.89 -14.53
CA ARG A 15 28.60 26.80 -13.37
C ARG A 15 27.80 28.09 -13.16
N ASP A 16 28.45 29.25 -13.23
CA ASP A 16 27.81 30.55 -12.98
C ASP A 16 26.80 30.91 -14.06
N GLU A 17 27.07 30.52 -15.31
CA GLU A 17 26.13 30.68 -16.41
C GLU A 17 24.92 29.76 -16.26
N ALA A 18 25.12 28.52 -15.79
CA ALA A 18 24.03 27.60 -15.46
C ALA A 18 23.13 28.13 -14.34
N ILE A 19 23.72 28.69 -13.28
CA ILE A 19 22.98 29.34 -12.17
C ILE A 19 22.15 30.52 -12.69
N THR A 20 22.75 31.40 -13.49
CA THR A 20 22.08 32.57 -14.05
C THR A 20 20.88 32.17 -14.93
N ARG A 21 21.06 31.15 -15.77
CA ARG A 21 19.98 30.61 -16.62
C ARG A 21 18.89 29.94 -15.80
N ALA A 22 19.25 29.20 -14.75
CA ALA A 22 18.29 28.57 -13.85
C ALA A 22 17.42 29.62 -13.14
N LEU A 23 18.02 30.65 -12.54
CA LEU A 23 17.29 31.73 -11.87
C LEU A 23 16.33 32.45 -12.82
N LYS A 24 16.79 32.81 -14.03
CA LYS A 24 15.94 33.45 -15.06
C LYS A 24 14.77 32.55 -15.48
N THR A 25 15.01 31.25 -15.60
CA THR A 25 13.95 30.28 -15.91
C THR A 25 12.92 30.22 -14.80
N ILE A 26 13.37 30.19 -13.54
CA ILE A 26 12.48 30.10 -12.37
C ILE A 26 11.63 31.36 -12.26
N GLU A 27 12.22 32.53 -12.43
CA GLU A 27 11.49 33.80 -12.43
C GLU A 27 10.44 33.82 -13.54
N HIS A 28 10.79 33.44 -14.77
CA HIS A 28 9.88 33.50 -15.92
C HIS A 28 8.76 32.45 -15.87
N GLN A 29 9.06 31.21 -15.48
CA GLN A 29 8.07 30.11 -15.54
C GLN A 29 7.27 29.95 -14.24
N PHE A 30 7.87 30.25 -13.10
CA PHE A 30 7.26 30.03 -11.79
C PHE A 30 6.87 31.32 -11.08
N ASN A 31 7.23 32.49 -11.64
CA ASN A 31 6.94 33.81 -11.08
C ASN A 31 7.42 33.96 -9.63
N ILE A 32 8.60 33.40 -9.34
CA ILE A 32 9.26 33.44 -8.03
C ILE A 32 10.50 34.31 -8.13
N SER A 33 10.65 35.24 -7.19
CA SER A 33 11.82 36.11 -7.13
C SER A 33 13.08 35.31 -6.76
N PRO A 34 14.22 35.54 -7.44
CA PRO A 34 15.51 34.97 -7.05
C PRO A 34 15.90 35.20 -5.59
N ALA A 35 15.44 36.30 -4.98
CA ALA A 35 15.72 36.62 -3.57
C ALA A 35 15.04 35.68 -2.56
N SER A 36 13.99 34.96 -3.00
CA SER A 36 13.26 33.99 -2.18
C SER A 36 13.74 32.54 -2.36
N LEU A 37 14.80 32.34 -3.16
CA LEU A 37 15.38 31.06 -3.48
C LEU A 37 16.71 30.86 -2.74
N GLU A 38 16.89 29.69 -2.16
CA GLU A 38 18.15 29.26 -1.52
C GLU A 38 18.77 28.14 -2.37
N GLU A 39 20.02 28.29 -2.83
CA GLU A 39 20.70 27.24 -3.62
C GLU A 39 20.95 26.01 -2.74
N VAL A 40 20.37 24.87 -3.12
CA VAL A 40 20.53 23.60 -2.38
C VAL A 40 21.63 22.76 -2.99
N SER A 41 21.66 22.65 -4.33
CA SER A 41 22.71 21.90 -5.02
C SER A 41 22.87 22.32 -6.47
N VAL A 42 24.10 22.25 -6.96
CA VAL A 42 24.44 22.39 -8.37
C VAL A 42 25.26 21.17 -8.78
N GLN A 43 24.69 20.33 -9.62
CA GLN A 43 25.31 19.08 -10.05
C GLN A 43 25.67 19.16 -11.53
N ALA A 44 26.92 18.82 -11.86
CA ALA A 44 27.41 18.72 -13.22
C ALA A 44 27.49 17.25 -13.65
N THR A 45 26.92 16.93 -14.80
CA THR A 45 27.06 15.62 -15.45
C THR A 45 27.80 15.80 -16.76
N LYS A 46 28.99 15.21 -16.88
CA LYS A 46 29.79 15.30 -18.10
C LYS A 46 29.29 14.26 -19.10
N GLN A 47 28.73 14.73 -20.21
CA GLN A 47 28.36 13.92 -21.37
C GLN A 47 29.51 13.90 -22.39
N PRO A 48 29.49 13.01 -23.39
CA PRO A 48 30.58 12.91 -24.39
C PRO A 48 30.88 14.24 -25.10
N ASN A 49 29.83 15.01 -25.43
CA ASN A 49 29.94 16.24 -26.24
C ASN A 49 29.40 17.51 -25.56
N ARG A 50 29.02 17.46 -24.27
CA ARG A 50 28.49 18.60 -23.50
C ARG A 50 28.58 18.36 -21.98
N THR A 51 28.37 19.40 -21.18
CA THR A 51 28.11 19.25 -19.74
C THR A 51 26.66 19.63 -19.45
N ASP A 52 25.94 18.72 -18.82
CA ASP A 52 24.57 18.94 -18.38
C ASP A 52 24.59 19.36 -16.90
N TRP A 53 23.74 20.31 -16.54
CA TRP A 53 23.65 20.88 -15.20
C TRP A 53 22.25 20.66 -14.63
N ILE A 54 22.20 20.25 -13.37
CA ILE A 54 20.98 20.24 -12.57
C ILE A 54 21.18 21.22 -11.41
N VAL A 55 20.42 22.30 -11.45
CA VAL A 55 20.43 23.35 -10.42
C VAL A 55 19.16 23.22 -9.61
N THR A 56 19.28 23.03 -8.29
CA THR A 56 18.13 22.87 -7.39
C THR A 56 18.13 23.97 -6.35
N TYR A 57 17.00 24.68 -6.28
CA TYR A 57 16.73 25.71 -5.28
C TYR A 57 15.65 25.28 -4.32
N LYS A 58 15.73 25.72 -3.08
CA LYS A 58 14.65 25.67 -2.11
C LYS A 58 13.83 26.95 -2.23
N ASP A 59 12.53 26.77 -2.39
CA ASP A 59 11.55 27.86 -2.46
C ASP A 59 11.05 28.19 -1.05
N SER A 60 11.31 29.41 -0.59
CA SER A 60 10.89 29.90 0.73
C SER A 60 9.60 30.73 0.68
N THR A 61 8.95 30.85 -0.48
CA THR A 61 7.67 31.56 -0.62
C THR A 61 6.47 30.84 0.03
N PRO A 62 6.35 29.50 0.02
CA PRO A 62 5.25 28.83 0.71
C PRO A 62 5.45 28.88 2.23
N PRO A 63 4.37 28.73 3.02
CA PRO A 63 4.51 28.48 4.45
C PRO A 63 5.46 27.32 4.69
N THR A 64 6.37 27.46 5.66
CA THR A 64 7.29 26.38 6.05
C THR A 64 6.48 25.12 6.29
N LEU A 65 6.67 24.12 5.42
CA LEU A 65 6.02 22.82 5.56
C LEU A 65 6.45 22.21 6.91
N SER A 66 5.51 21.67 7.66
CA SER A 66 5.80 21.02 8.95
C SER A 66 6.81 19.87 8.79
N GLN A 67 6.79 19.21 7.64
CA GLN A 67 7.76 18.21 7.19
C GLN A 67 7.95 18.35 5.67
N GLY A 68 9.20 18.50 5.22
CA GLY A 68 9.55 18.61 3.80
C GLY A 68 10.04 19.99 3.36
N GLN A 69 10.64 20.05 2.17
CA GLN A 69 11.14 21.29 1.58
C GLN A 69 10.60 21.42 0.15
N ALA A 70 9.95 22.55 -0.16
CA ALA A 70 9.61 22.87 -1.54
C ALA A 70 10.91 23.14 -2.32
N ARG A 71 11.14 22.39 -3.40
CA ARG A 71 12.31 22.52 -4.25
C ARG A 71 11.92 22.75 -5.69
N ILE A 72 12.70 23.56 -6.38
CA ILE A 72 12.58 23.80 -7.81
C ILE A 72 13.88 23.35 -8.45
N SER A 73 13.78 22.42 -9.38
CA SER A 73 14.93 21.90 -10.11
C SER A 73 14.84 22.34 -11.57
N VAL A 74 15.94 22.86 -12.09
CA VAL A 74 16.10 23.24 -13.51
C VAL A 74 17.19 22.37 -14.12
N HIS A 75 16.86 21.70 -15.21
CA HIS A 75 17.74 20.82 -15.96
C HIS A 75 18.19 21.55 -17.22
N ILE A 76 19.51 21.68 -17.38
CA ILE A 76 20.14 22.40 -18.48
C ILE A 76 21.05 21.43 -19.21
N ALA A 77 20.81 21.18 -20.49
CA ALA A 77 21.65 20.36 -21.33
C ALA A 77 22.59 21.26 -22.15
N GLY A 78 23.89 21.24 -21.87
CA GLY A 78 24.83 22.21 -22.44
C GLY A 78 24.41 23.65 -22.11
N ASN A 79 23.81 24.35 -23.06
CA ASN A 79 23.33 25.73 -22.93
C ASN A 79 21.79 25.89 -22.94
N GLU A 80 21.03 24.80 -23.09
CA GLU A 80 19.58 24.82 -23.26
C GLU A 80 18.85 24.26 -22.03
N VAL A 81 17.77 24.92 -21.60
CA VAL A 81 16.92 24.40 -20.52
C VAL A 81 15.96 23.37 -21.10
N ILE A 82 16.06 22.13 -20.64
CA ILE A 82 15.28 20.99 -21.15
C ILE A 82 14.10 20.62 -20.27
N ASP A 83 14.18 20.93 -18.97
CA ASP A 83 13.13 20.64 -18.02
C ASP A 83 13.23 21.54 -16.79
N SER A 84 12.09 21.77 -16.17
CA SER A 84 11.95 22.60 -14.98
C SER A 84 10.68 22.21 -14.25
N TYR A 85 10.82 21.80 -12.98
CA TYR A 85 9.69 21.30 -12.21
C TYR A 85 9.82 21.64 -10.73
N ARG A 86 8.66 21.70 -10.07
CA ARG A 86 8.56 21.79 -8.62
C ARG A 86 8.45 20.40 -8.03
N SER A 87 9.13 20.16 -6.92
CA SER A 87 9.08 18.92 -6.17
C SER A 87 9.06 19.22 -4.67
N ILE A 88 8.54 18.28 -3.88
CA ILE A 88 8.62 18.35 -2.43
C ILE A 88 9.69 17.34 -2.02
N HIS A 89 10.79 17.82 -1.47
CA HIS A 89 11.78 16.94 -0.89
C HIS A 89 11.29 16.44 0.46
N VAL A 90 11.02 15.14 0.51
CA VAL A 90 10.64 14.42 1.73
C VAL A 90 11.93 13.99 2.46
N PRO A 91 12.15 14.40 3.72
CA PRO A 91 13.34 14.03 4.45
C PRO A 91 13.34 12.52 4.72
N GLU A 92 14.50 11.89 4.59
CA GLU A 92 14.66 10.44 4.78
C GLU A 92 14.19 9.98 6.19
N LYS A 93 14.35 10.82 7.21
CA LYS A 93 13.87 10.55 8.57
C LYS A 93 12.34 10.39 8.62
N TRP A 94 11.59 11.17 7.84
CA TRP A 94 10.13 11.05 7.77
C TRP A 94 9.75 9.73 7.11
N THR A 95 10.34 9.41 5.95
CA THR A 95 10.08 8.15 5.25
C THR A 95 10.34 6.95 6.16
N ARG A 96 11.48 6.95 6.86
CA ARG A 96 11.80 5.91 7.85
C ARG A 96 10.77 5.81 8.97
N THR A 97 10.24 6.94 9.45
CA THR A 97 9.27 6.96 10.55
C THR A 97 7.91 6.42 10.08
N GLU A 98 7.44 6.86 8.92
CA GLU A 98 6.20 6.36 8.32
C GLU A 98 6.29 4.86 8.01
N ASP A 99 7.38 4.42 7.38
CA ASP A 99 7.60 3.00 7.08
C ASP A 99 7.59 2.15 8.35
N ASN A 100 8.21 2.64 9.44
CA ASN A 100 8.18 1.97 10.74
C ASN A 100 6.76 1.92 11.32
N MET A 101 5.98 2.99 11.21
CA MET A 101 4.59 3.01 11.69
C MET A 101 3.70 2.04 10.90
N LEU A 102 3.82 2.01 9.58
CA LEU A 102 3.12 1.08 8.71
C LEU A 102 3.53 -0.38 8.98
N LEU A 103 4.82 -0.62 9.21
CA LEU A 103 5.34 -1.93 9.62
C LEU A 103 4.71 -2.38 10.95
N LEU A 104 4.71 -1.53 11.98
CA LEU A 104 4.12 -1.85 13.27
C LEU A 104 2.61 -2.12 13.16
N ALA A 105 1.88 -1.29 12.40
CA ALA A 105 0.45 -1.50 12.15
C ALA A 105 0.19 -2.83 11.42
N SER A 106 1.04 -3.18 10.45
CA SER A 106 0.98 -4.47 9.75
C SER A 106 1.23 -5.64 10.71
N ILE A 107 2.27 -5.55 11.56
CA ILE A 107 2.58 -6.58 12.57
C ILE A 107 1.40 -6.76 13.53
N ILE A 108 0.85 -5.68 14.08
CA ILE A 108 -0.32 -5.72 14.98
C ILE A 108 -1.51 -6.37 14.27
N THR A 109 -1.79 -5.96 13.02
CA THR A 109 -2.87 -6.55 12.22
C THR A 109 -2.69 -8.06 12.03
N LYS A 110 -1.45 -8.52 11.77
CA LYS A 110 -1.15 -9.96 11.65
C LYS A 110 -1.30 -10.72 12.96
N LEU A 111 -0.92 -10.12 14.09
CA LEU A 111 -1.12 -10.72 15.41
C LEU A 111 -2.61 -10.83 15.77
N CYS A 112 -3.41 -9.78 15.51
CA CYS A 112 -4.85 -9.82 15.70
C CYS A 112 -5.50 -10.87 14.80
N GLN A 113 -5.08 -10.95 13.53
CA GLN A 113 -5.56 -11.98 12.61
C GLN A 113 -5.23 -13.40 13.10
N LEU A 114 -4.01 -13.61 13.62
CA LEU A 114 -3.61 -14.89 14.22
C LEU A 114 -4.48 -15.22 15.44
N ALA A 115 -4.72 -14.25 16.34
CA ALA A 115 -5.57 -14.45 17.51
C ALA A 115 -7.02 -14.85 17.11
N ILE A 116 -7.57 -14.22 16.07
CA ILE A 116 -8.89 -14.60 15.52
C ILE A 116 -8.85 -16.03 14.99
N TYR A 117 -7.82 -16.44 14.25
CA TYR A 117 -7.71 -17.83 13.77
C TYR A 117 -7.64 -18.83 14.92
N VAL A 118 -6.89 -18.52 15.97
CA VAL A 118 -6.82 -19.37 17.17
C VAL A 118 -8.21 -19.52 17.80
N LEU A 119 -8.94 -18.42 17.97
CA LEU A 119 -10.31 -18.45 18.50
C LEU A 119 -11.25 -19.28 17.63
N LEU A 120 -11.19 -19.11 16.30
CA LEU A 120 -12.01 -19.86 15.35
C LEU A 120 -11.69 -21.36 15.37
N ILE A 121 -10.41 -21.73 15.51
CA ILE A 121 -9.98 -23.13 15.66
C ILE A 121 -10.56 -23.71 16.95
N PHE A 122 -10.41 -23.04 18.09
CA PHE A 122 -10.97 -23.52 19.36
C PHE A 122 -12.49 -23.65 19.30
N GLY A 123 -13.20 -22.65 18.77
CA GLY A 123 -14.65 -22.71 18.57
C GLY A 123 -15.05 -23.90 17.69
N SER A 124 -14.33 -24.10 16.58
CA SER A 124 -14.58 -25.23 15.68
C SER A 124 -14.35 -26.58 16.37
N LEU A 125 -13.27 -26.74 17.14
CA LEU A 125 -12.97 -27.99 17.86
C LEU A 125 -14.05 -28.35 18.89
N ILE A 126 -14.53 -27.36 19.65
CA ILE A 126 -15.62 -27.55 20.63
C ILE A 126 -16.87 -28.04 19.90
N THR A 127 -17.22 -27.40 18.78
CA THR A 127 -18.37 -27.74 17.94
C THR A 127 -18.30 -29.19 17.46
N ILE A 128 -17.15 -29.58 16.90
CA ILE A 128 -16.93 -30.91 16.36
C ILE A 128 -17.05 -31.97 17.45
N ARG A 129 -16.54 -31.69 18.66
CA ARG A 129 -16.60 -32.64 19.78
C ARG A 129 -18.02 -32.81 20.36
N THR A 130 -18.83 -31.75 20.33
CA THR A 130 -20.15 -31.72 20.98
C THR A 130 -21.26 -32.21 20.05
N TRP A 131 -21.24 -31.77 18.79
CA TRP A 131 -22.29 -32.05 17.80
C TRP A 131 -21.76 -32.62 16.49
N GLY A 132 -20.48 -32.98 16.37
CA GLY A 132 -19.93 -33.47 15.10
C GLY A 132 -19.81 -32.38 14.02
N THR A 133 -19.41 -32.77 12.81
CA THR A 133 -19.21 -31.86 11.67
C THR A 133 -20.44 -31.80 10.76
N PHE A 134 -20.77 -30.61 10.24
CA PHE A 134 -21.67 -30.38 9.09
C PHE A 134 -23.00 -31.16 9.09
N GLN A 135 -23.68 -31.25 10.23
CA GLN A 135 -24.90 -32.07 10.34
C GLN A 135 -26.14 -31.44 9.70
N THR A 136 -26.12 -30.14 9.39
CA THR A 136 -27.24 -29.42 8.79
C THR A 136 -26.91 -28.93 7.38
N PRO A 137 -27.87 -28.99 6.43
CA PRO A 137 -27.67 -28.47 5.07
C PRO A 137 -27.33 -26.97 5.05
N THR A 138 -27.74 -26.23 6.08
CA THR A 138 -27.39 -24.82 6.28
C THR A 138 -25.89 -24.60 6.48
N SER A 139 -25.19 -25.53 7.13
CA SER A 139 -23.74 -25.45 7.34
C SER A 139 -22.96 -25.53 6.02
N LEU A 140 -23.39 -26.42 5.12
CA LEU A 140 -22.79 -26.57 3.79
C LEU A 140 -23.09 -25.36 2.89
N LEU A 141 -24.32 -24.84 2.93
CA LEU A 141 -24.68 -23.62 2.20
C LEU A 141 -23.87 -22.41 2.67
N LEU A 142 -23.67 -22.26 3.98
CA LEU A 142 -22.81 -21.21 4.55
C LEU A 142 -21.35 -21.36 4.10
N LEU A 143 -20.81 -22.58 4.07
CA LEU A 143 -19.46 -22.84 3.58
C LEU A 143 -19.30 -22.40 2.12
N ILE A 144 -20.22 -22.83 1.25
CA ILE A 144 -20.21 -22.48 -0.18
C ILE A 144 -20.34 -20.97 -0.35
N GLY A 145 -21.28 -20.33 0.36
CA GLY A 145 -21.47 -18.87 0.33
C GLY A 145 -20.22 -18.10 0.76
N LEU A 146 -19.56 -18.52 1.85
CA LEU A 146 -18.32 -17.89 2.32
C LEU A 146 -17.16 -18.07 1.33
N ILE A 147 -17.04 -19.25 0.70
CA ILE A 147 -16.04 -19.48 -0.34
C ILE A 147 -16.26 -18.51 -1.51
N VAL A 148 -17.50 -18.36 -1.98
CA VAL A 148 -17.83 -17.44 -3.09
C VAL A 148 -17.49 -15.99 -2.71
N ILE A 149 -17.87 -15.56 -1.50
CA ILE A 149 -17.56 -14.21 -1.00
C ILE A 149 -16.04 -13.98 -0.96
N PHE A 150 -15.27 -14.93 -0.44
CA PHE A 150 -13.82 -14.75 -0.35
C PHE A 150 -13.11 -14.88 -1.70
N ILE A 151 -13.63 -15.66 -2.65
CA ILE A 151 -13.12 -15.65 -4.02
C ILE A 151 -13.30 -14.25 -4.63
N PHE A 152 -14.44 -13.62 -4.40
CA PHE A 152 -14.68 -12.25 -4.84
C PHE A 152 -13.71 -11.25 -4.19
N GLU A 153 -13.43 -11.40 -2.90
CA GLU A 153 -12.38 -10.65 -2.19
C GLU A 153 -11.00 -10.83 -2.86
N LEU A 154 -10.64 -12.07 -3.23
CA LEU A 154 -9.37 -12.38 -3.88
C LEU A 154 -9.26 -11.75 -5.27
N CYS A 155 -10.33 -11.80 -6.07
CA CYS A 155 -10.41 -11.14 -7.38
C CYS A 155 -10.27 -9.62 -7.25
N ASN A 156 -10.96 -9.00 -6.28
CA ASN A 156 -10.86 -7.56 -6.04
C ASN A 156 -9.47 -7.14 -5.58
N ALA A 157 -8.76 -8.00 -4.85
CA ALA A 157 -7.41 -7.73 -4.38
C ALA A 157 -6.32 -7.99 -5.45
N TYR A 158 -6.67 -8.56 -6.60
CA TYR A 158 -5.69 -8.93 -7.64
C TYR A 158 -4.84 -7.75 -8.14
N PRO A 159 -5.40 -6.58 -8.52
CA PRO A 159 -4.61 -5.50 -9.11
C PRO A 159 -3.54 -4.97 -8.15
N VAL A 160 -3.91 -4.77 -6.89
CA VAL A 160 -3.00 -4.26 -5.85
C VAL A 160 -1.90 -5.28 -5.53
N LYS A 161 -2.22 -6.58 -5.50
CA LYS A 161 -1.23 -7.63 -5.26
C LYS A 161 -0.20 -7.71 -6.39
N VAL A 162 -0.65 -7.71 -7.64
CA VAL A 162 0.27 -7.77 -8.80
C VAL A 162 1.13 -6.52 -8.91
N PHE A 163 0.60 -5.34 -8.58
CA PHE A 163 1.38 -4.10 -8.55
C PHE A 163 2.55 -4.15 -7.55
N SER A 164 2.41 -4.92 -6.46
CA SER A 164 3.47 -5.09 -5.45
C SER A 164 4.57 -6.10 -5.83
N PHE A 165 4.49 -6.73 -7.01
CA PHE A 165 5.45 -7.73 -7.43
C PHE A 165 6.78 -7.09 -7.84
N ILE A 166 7.87 -7.77 -7.48
CA ILE A 166 9.23 -7.32 -7.76
C ILE A 166 9.57 -7.76 -9.19
N THR A 167 9.90 -6.81 -10.06
CA THR A 167 10.19 -7.06 -11.48
C THR A 167 11.45 -7.89 -11.72
N SER A 168 12.34 -7.99 -10.73
CA SER A 168 13.55 -8.81 -10.79
C SER A 168 13.32 -10.30 -10.49
N GLN A 169 12.15 -10.69 -9.97
CA GLN A 169 11.80 -12.09 -9.69
C GLN A 169 10.85 -12.65 -10.76
N PRO A 170 10.91 -13.95 -11.07
CA PRO A 170 9.97 -14.58 -12.00
C PRO A 170 8.52 -14.34 -11.61
N PHE A 171 7.69 -13.97 -12.58
CA PHE A 171 6.28 -13.63 -12.35
C PHE A 171 5.47 -14.84 -11.86
N SER A 172 5.73 -16.03 -12.41
CA SER A 172 5.08 -17.30 -12.03
C SER A 172 5.26 -17.61 -10.54
N ASP A 173 6.48 -17.41 -10.03
CA ASP A 173 6.83 -17.74 -8.65
C ASP A 173 6.12 -16.81 -7.68
N GLN A 174 6.01 -15.53 -8.03
CA GLN A 174 5.31 -14.53 -7.23
C GLN A 174 3.80 -14.73 -7.24
N LEU A 175 3.23 -15.11 -8.39
CA LEU A 175 1.84 -15.51 -8.52
C LEU A 175 1.53 -16.71 -7.62
N PHE A 176 2.31 -17.79 -7.75
CA PHE A 176 2.09 -19.02 -7.00
C PHE A 176 2.23 -18.79 -5.49
N ARG A 177 3.29 -18.10 -5.05
CA ARG A 177 3.49 -17.77 -3.64
C ARG A 177 2.34 -16.95 -3.06
N THR A 178 1.91 -15.91 -3.79
CA THR A 178 0.89 -14.98 -3.30
C THR A 178 -0.49 -15.63 -3.28
N PHE A 179 -0.91 -16.22 -4.41
CA PHE A 179 -2.27 -16.74 -4.55
C PHE A 179 -2.41 -18.17 -4.04
N GLY A 180 -1.36 -18.98 -4.07
CA GLY A 180 -1.38 -20.33 -3.51
C GLY A 180 -1.62 -20.33 -2.00
N ILE A 181 -0.80 -19.60 -1.24
CA ILE A 181 -0.95 -19.47 0.22
C ILE A 181 -2.31 -18.83 0.57
N THR A 182 -2.69 -17.78 -0.14
CA THR A 182 -3.96 -17.08 0.12
C THR A 182 -5.16 -17.98 -0.14
N SER A 183 -5.14 -18.80 -1.19
CA SER A 183 -6.24 -19.73 -1.51
C SER A 183 -6.40 -20.81 -0.44
N ILE A 184 -5.30 -21.36 0.08
CA ILE A 184 -5.34 -22.35 1.17
C ILE A 184 -5.93 -21.72 2.44
N LEU A 185 -5.44 -20.54 2.83
CA LEU A 185 -5.92 -19.83 4.02
C LEU A 185 -7.39 -19.41 3.89
N LEU A 186 -7.82 -19.05 2.68
CA LEU A 186 -9.21 -18.73 2.36
C LEU A 186 -10.15 -19.91 2.61
N LEU A 187 -9.80 -21.09 2.10
CA LEU A 187 -10.60 -22.30 2.29
C LEU A 187 -10.66 -22.69 3.77
N LEU A 188 -9.53 -22.62 4.47
CA LEU A 188 -9.46 -22.88 5.90
C LEU A 188 -10.34 -21.88 6.69
N ARG A 189 -10.24 -20.58 6.38
CA ARG A 189 -11.04 -19.53 7.01
C ARG A 189 -12.53 -19.75 6.78
N ALA A 190 -12.95 -20.09 5.56
CA ALA A 190 -14.34 -20.36 5.24
C ALA A 190 -14.87 -21.57 6.03
N ALA A 191 -14.09 -22.66 6.10
CA ALA A 191 -14.45 -23.84 6.87
C ALA A 191 -14.60 -23.54 8.37
N LEU A 192 -13.61 -22.87 8.96
CA LEU A 192 -13.64 -22.51 10.39
C LEU A 192 -14.82 -21.61 10.75
N LEU A 193 -15.14 -20.62 9.90
CA LEU A 193 -16.29 -19.75 10.10
C LEU A 193 -17.61 -20.48 9.93
N ALA A 194 -17.74 -21.33 8.89
CA ALA A 194 -18.95 -22.10 8.68
C ALA A 194 -19.25 -23.01 9.87
N ILE A 195 -18.24 -23.71 10.42
CA ILE A 195 -18.38 -24.57 11.60
C ILE A 195 -18.73 -23.74 12.84
N SER A 196 -18.01 -22.64 13.07
CA SER A 196 -18.25 -21.77 14.23
C SER A 196 -19.63 -21.09 14.20
N ILE A 197 -20.14 -20.72 13.02
CA ILE A 197 -21.50 -20.18 12.89
C ILE A 197 -22.53 -21.29 13.12
N SER A 198 -22.27 -22.50 12.60
CA SER A 198 -23.14 -23.66 12.81
C SER A 198 -23.30 -23.98 14.30
N PHE A 199 -22.22 -23.88 15.09
CA PHE A 199 -22.25 -23.97 16.55
C PHE A 199 -23.21 -22.98 17.21
N VAL A 200 -23.13 -21.70 16.83
CA VAL A 200 -24.00 -20.66 17.39
C VAL A 200 -25.47 -20.98 17.05
N THR A 201 -25.74 -21.42 15.82
CA THR A 201 -27.11 -21.79 15.42
C THR A 201 -27.64 -23.03 16.16
N ALA A 202 -26.79 -24.05 16.38
CA ALA A 202 -27.17 -25.25 17.11
C ALA A 202 -27.41 -24.96 18.60
N LEU A 203 -26.57 -24.13 19.23
CA LEU A 203 -26.74 -23.70 20.61
C LEU A 203 -28.02 -22.88 20.79
N ALA A 204 -28.31 -21.98 19.86
CA ALA A 204 -29.54 -21.17 19.87
C ALA A 204 -30.80 -22.06 19.75
N GLN A 205 -30.77 -23.06 18.89
CA GLN A 205 -31.90 -24.01 18.73
C GLN A 205 -32.11 -24.86 19.99
N HIS A 206 -31.03 -25.37 20.60
CA HIS A 206 -31.11 -26.19 21.81
C HIS A 206 -31.57 -25.39 23.04
N SER A 207 -31.04 -24.17 23.24
CA SER A 207 -31.43 -23.29 24.36
C SER A 207 -32.85 -22.74 24.23
N PHE A 208 -33.32 -22.50 23.00
CA PHE A 208 -34.71 -22.16 22.74
C PHE A 208 -35.65 -23.30 23.17
N PHE A 209 -35.33 -24.54 22.78
CA PHE A 209 -36.16 -25.71 23.08
C PHE A 209 -36.25 -26.03 24.58
N THR A 210 -35.16 -25.85 25.34
CA THR A 210 -35.19 -26.01 26.80
C THR A 210 -36.01 -24.92 27.49
N ARG A 211 -36.02 -23.67 27.00
CA ARG A 211 -36.81 -22.60 27.62
C ARG A 211 -38.32 -22.71 27.36
N THR A 212 -38.71 -23.15 26.16
CA THR A 212 -40.12 -23.39 25.81
C THR A 212 -40.67 -24.70 26.37
N GLY A 213 -39.82 -25.74 26.53
CA GLY A 213 -40.24 -27.01 27.14
C GLY A 213 -40.65 -26.88 28.61
N TRP A 214 -40.01 -26.00 29.37
CA TRP A 214 -40.34 -25.77 30.79
C TRP A 214 -41.58 -24.88 30.98
N SER A 215 -41.88 -23.96 30.05
CA SER A 215 -43.12 -23.16 30.09
C SER A 215 -44.35 -24.01 29.71
N ALA A 216 -44.20 -24.97 28.81
CA ALA A 216 -45.25 -25.95 28.50
C ALA A 216 -45.52 -26.93 29.66
N LEU A 217 -44.49 -27.29 30.44
CA LEU A 217 -44.64 -28.16 31.62
C LEU A 217 -45.20 -27.43 32.86
N LEU A 218 -44.96 -26.12 33.00
CA LEU A 218 -45.44 -25.32 34.13
C LEU A 218 -46.82 -24.69 33.91
N GLY A 219 -47.44 -24.87 32.74
CA GLY A 219 -48.84 -24.48 32.50
C GLY A 219 -49.12 -22.99 32.67
N ILE A 220 -48.12 -22.13 32.48
CA ILE A 220 -48.30 -20.68 32.53
C ILE A 220 -48.41 -20.19 31.09
N SER A 221 -49.65 -20.18 30.58
CA SER A 221 -50.04 -19.49 29.35
C SER A 221 -50.32 -18.02 29.63
#